data_AF-A0A7X2TEH9-F1
#
_entry.id   AF-A0A7X2TEH9-F1
#
_cell.length_a   1.000
_cell.length_b   1.000
_cell.length_c   1.000
_cell.angle_alpha   90.00
_cell.angle_beta   90.00
_cell.angle_gamma   90.00
#
_symmetry.space_group_name_H-M   'P 1'
#
loop_
_entity.id
_entity.type
_entity.pdbx_description
1 polymer ?
#
loop_
_entity_poly.entity_id
_entity_poly.type
_entity_poly.pdbx_seq_one_letter_code
_entity_poly.pdbx_strand_id
1 'polypeptide(L)' 'MTDNVLDVTLEEGGGTLSVSLEEGGGTKDYRYLANKPMINSVELIGDKTAEDLMLQGTMEAIAEHDIDILMYGGN' A
#
# COMPACT_ATOMS: atom_id res chain seq x y z
N MET A 1 -10.90 18.92 -2.42
CA MET A 1 -11.23 19.08 -3.84
C MET A 1 -10.14 19.97 -4.40
N THR A 2 -9.33 19.48 -5.32
CA THR A 2 -8.35 20.31 -6.03
C THR A 2 -9.11 21.06 -7.12
N ASP A 3 -9.13 22.38 -7.04
CA ASP A 3 -9.74 23.18 -8.09
C ASP A 3 -8.89 23.04 -9.36
N ASN A 4 -9.52 22.65 -10.46
CA ASN A 4 -8.87 22.57 -11.75
C ASN A 4 -8.65 24.01 -12.25
N VAL A 5 -7.43 24.52 -12.12
CA VAL A 5 -7.06 25.84 -12.62
C VAL A 5 -6.69 25.72 -14.10
N LEU A 6 -7.39 26.45 -14.96
CA LEU A 6 -7.08 26.55 -16.37
C LEU A 6 -6.17 27.76 -16.60
N ASP A 7 -4.93 27.52 -17.02
CA ASP A 7 -4.02 28.59 -17.41
C ASP A 7 -4.22 28.95 -18.90
N VAL A 8 -4.41 30.23 -19.20
CA VAL A 8 -4.74 30.73 -20.54
C VAL A 8 -3.77 31.84 -20.91
N THR A 9 -2.91 31.57 -21.90
CA THR A 9 -2.03 32.56 -22.50
C THR A 9 -2.56 32.93 -23.90
N LEU A 10 -2.72 34.23 -24.15
CA LEU A 10 -3.16 34.77 -25.44
C LEU A 10 -2.00 35.52 -26.09
N GLU A 11 -1.56 35.11 -27.27
CA GLU A 11 -0.64 35.89 -28.09
C GLU A 11 -1.43 36.93 -28.91
N GLU A 12 -1.07 38.21 -28.79
CA GLU A 12 -1.68 39.28 -29.58
C GLU A 12 -1.45 39.04 -31.08
N GLY A 13 -2.52 38.73 -31.81
CA GLY A 13 -2.47 38.59 -33.26
C GLY A 13 -3.06 37.28 -33.79
N GLY A 14 -4.30 36.96 -33.40
CA GLY A 14 -5.06 35.86 -34.02
C GLY A 14 -4.48 34.46 -33.77
N GLY A 15 -3.83 34.25 -32.63
CA GLY A 15 -3.18 32.99 -32.26
C GLY A 15 -4.14 31.87 -31.84
N THR A 16 -3.69 30.64 -32.03
CA THR A 16 -4.34 29.40 -31.56
C THR A 16 -4.31 29.33 -30.04
N LEU A 17 -5.47 29.08 -29.42
CA LEU A 17 -5.59 28.82 -27.98
C LEU A 17 -5.05 27.43 -27.64
N SER A 18 -3.91 27.36 -26.95
CA SER A 18 -3.40 26.11 -26.35
C SER A 18 -3.98 25.94 -24.94
N VAL A 19 -4.74 24.86 -24.75
CA VAL A 19 -5.29 24.47 -23.45
C VAL A 19 -4.55 23.22 -22.97
N SER A 20 -3.86 23.32 -21.84
CA SER A 20 -3.26 22.17 -21.15
C SER A 20 -4.09 21.89 -19.91
N LEU A 21 -4.79 20.76 -19.88
CA LEU A 21 -5.38 20.25 -18.64
C LEU A 21 -4.31 19.43 -17.92
N GLU A 22 -3.90 19.87 -16.74
CA GLU A 22 -3.19 18.97 -15.84
C GLU A 22 -4.21 17.96 -15.30
N GLU A 23 -4.12 16.71 -15.77
CA GLU A 23 -4.95 15.62 -15.24
C GLU A 23 -4.72 15.53 -13.72
N GLY A 24 -5.81 15.65 -12.95
CA GLY A 24 -5.81 15.73 -11.50
C GLY A 24 -4.88 14.71 -10.83
N GLY A 25 -4.11 15.21 -9.86
CA GLY A 25 -3.00 14.54 -9.20
C GLY A 25 -3.35 13.16 -8.61
N GLY A 26 -3.19 12.13 -9.44
CA GLY A 26 -3.25 10.74 -9.06
C GLY A 26 -2.10 10.02 -9.74
N THR A 27 -1.36 9.22 -8.98
CA THR A 27 -0.31 8.36 -9.53
C THR A 27 -0.90 6.98 -9.84
N LYS A 28 -0.54 6.42 -11.00
CA LYS A 28 -0.79 5.00 -11.30
C LYS A 28 0.28 4.08 -10.70
N ASP A 29 1.39 4.66 -10.26
CA ASP A 29 2.47 3.94 -9.59
C ASP A 29 2.36 4.14 -8.06
N TYR A 30 2.07 3.02 -7.40
CA TYR A 30 1.91 2.90 -5.96
C TYR A 30 3.14 3.36 -5.17
N ARG A 31 4.34 3.35 -5.79
CA ARG A 31 5.59 3.80 -5.15
C ARG A 31 5.56 5.27 -4.77
N TYR A 32 4.78 6.10 -5.48
CA TYR A 32 4.68 7.55 -5.26
C TYR A 32 3.56 7.98 -4.31
N LEU A 33 2.85 7.03 -3.68
CA LEU A 33 1.81 7.36 -2.68
C LEU A 33 2.45 7.60 -1.30
N ALA A 34 1.97 8.61 -0.57
CA ALA A 34 2.50 8.95 0.76
C ALA A 34 1.90 8.12 1.90
N ASN A 35 0.63 7.73 1.79
CA ASN A 35 -0.10 7.01 2.85
C ASN A 35 -0.28 5.55 2.47
N LYS A 36 0.82 4.79 2.41
CA LYS A 36 0.75 3.38 2.03
C LYS A 36 0.15 2.55 3.16
N PRO A 37 -0.78 1.61 2.86
CA PRO A 37 -1.24 0.61 3.80
C PRO A 37 -0.11 -0.11 4.54
N MET A 38 -0.43 -0.57 5.74
CA MET A 38 0.47 -1.31 6.61
C MET A 38 -0.18 -2.61 7.08
N ILE A 39 0.64 -3.63 7.31
CA ILE A 39 0.25 -4.86 8.02
C ILE A 39 1.18 -5.00 9.21
N ASN A 40 0.64 -5.23 10.42
CA ASN A 40 1.45 -5.37 11.63
C ASN A 40 2.46 -4.21 11.84
N SER A 41 2.07 -2.98 11.49
CA SER A 41 2.93 -1.78 11.51
C SER A 41 4.09 -1.78 10.50
N VAL A 42 4.09 -2.71 9.55
CA VAL A 42 5.04 -2.77 8.43
C VAL A 42 4.39 -2.17 7.18
N GLU A 43 4.98 -1.11 6.64
CA GLU A 43 4.52 -0.44 5.42
C GLU A 43 4.72 -1.33 4.18
N LEU A 44 3.68 -1.48 3.35
CA LEU A 44 3.72 -2.32 2.16
C LEU A 44 4.47 -1.62 1.02
N ILE A 45 5.79 -1.80 0.93
CA ILE A 45 6.61 -1.27 -0.15
C ILE A 45 7.40 -2.39 -0.81
N GLY A 46 7.31 -2.49 -2.14
CA GLY A 46 8.02 -3.49 -2.93
C GLY A 46 7.52 -4.91 -2.65
N ASP A 47 8.40 -5.88 -2.89
CA ASP A 47 8.13 -7.27 -2.57
C ASP A 47 8.52 -7.53 -1.10
N LYS A 48 7.66 -8.26 -0.39
CA LYS A 48 7.86 -8.64 1.01
C LYS A 48 7.52 -10.12 1.19
N THR A 49 8.25 -10.79 2.07
CA THR A 49 7.94 -12.16 2.44
C THR A 49 6.87 -12.23 3.52
N ALA A 50 6.38 -13.44 3.81
CA ALA A 50 5.47 -13.66 4.93
C ALA A 50 6.13 -13.32 6.28
N GLU A 51 7.43 -13.58 6.41
CA GLU A 51 8.23 -13.22 7.59
C GLU A 51 8.37 -11.70 7.72
N ASP A 52 8.68 -10.98 6.64
CA ASP A 52 8.79 -9.51 6.64
C ASP A 52 7.51 -8.82 7.13
N LEU A 53 6.36 -9.44 6.87
CA LEU A 53 5.03 -8.95 7.24
C LEU A 53 4.51 -9.56 8.54
N MET A 54 5.26 -10.47 9.15
CA MET A 54 4.88 -11.18 10.37
C MET A 54 3.50 -11.86 10.26
N LEU A 55 3.20 -12.43 9.09
CA LEU A 55 1.87 -12.99 8.80
C LEU A 55 1.63 -14.34 9.48
N GLN A 56 2.70 -15.09 9.72
CA GLN A 56 2.64 -16.41 10.32
C GLN A 56 3.40 -16.35 11.64
N GLY A 57 2.72 -16.68 12.73
CA GLY A 57 3.42 -17.11 13.94
C GLY A 57 4.18 -18.39 13.63
N THR A 58 5.32 -18.60 14.27
CA THR A 58 5.97 -19.92 14.24
C THR A 58 4.99 -20.95 14.77
N MET A 59 4.69 -21.98 13.99
CA MET A 59 4.00 -23.15 14.54
C MET A 59 4.97 -23.80 15.51
N GLU A 60 4.76 -23.61 16.82
CA GLU A 60 5.45 -24.43 17.81
C GLU A 60 5.05 -25.88 17.55
N ALA A 61 6.05 -26.71 17.29
CA ALA A 61 5.83 -28.14 17.22
C ALA A 61 5.35 -28.59 18.60
N ILE A 62 4.15 -29.15 18.64
CA ILE A 62 3.60 -29.77 19.85
C ILE A 62 4.54 -30.92 20.23
N ALA A 63 5.14 -30.89 21.42
CA ALA A 63 5.96 -31.99 21.89
C ALA A 63 5.09 -33.23 22.12
N GLU A 64 5.66 -34.45 22.07
CA GLU A 64 4.89 -35.69 22.32
C GLU A 64 4.14 -35.62 23.66
N HIS A 65 4.77 -35.06 24.68
CA HIS A 65 4.17 -34.80 25.99
C HIS A 65 2.92 -33.90 25.93
N ASP A 66 2.92 -32.89 25.06
CA ASP A 66 1.79 -31.98 24.90
C ASP A 66 0.62 -32.66 24.18
N ILE A 67 0.90 -33.63 23.30
CA ILE A 67 -0.13 -34.51 22.69
C ILE A 67 -0.79 -35.35 23.78
N ASP A 68 0.00 -35.92 24.69
CA ASP A 68 -0.53 -36.75 25.78
C ASP A 68 -1.44 -35.94 26.72
N ILE A 69 -1.04 -34.71 27.07
CA ILE A 69 -1.87 -33.80 27.86
C ILE A 69 -3.18 -33.47 27.15
N LEU A 70 -3.14 -33.18 25.84
CA LEU A 70 -4.32 -32.78 25.06
C LEU A 70 -5.29 -33.94 24.82
N MET A 71 -4.80 -35.16 24.66
CA MET A 71 -5.61 -36.33 24.32
C MET A 71 -6.13 -37.09 25.55
N TYR A 72 -5.35 -37.11 26.63
CA TYR A 72 -5.64 -37.95 27.79
C TYR A 72 -5.93 -37.19 29.07
N GLY A 73 -5.77 -35.85 29.06
CA GLY A 73 -5.96 -35.00 30.24
C GLY A 73 -4.86 -35.30 31.26
N GLY A 74 -3.83 -34.47 31.29
CA GLY A 74 -2.69 -34.64 32.19
C GLY A 74 -3.12 -34.91 33.65
N ASN A 75 -2.50 -35.90 34.29
CA ASN A 75 -2.67 -36.17 35.72
C ASN A 75 -1.94 -35.14 36.56
#